data_AF-A0A2S4ZEX0-F1
#
_entry.id   AF-A0A2S4ZEX0-F1
#
_cell.length_a   1.000
_cell.length_b   1.000
_cell.length_c   1.000
_cell.angle_alpha   90.00
_cell.angle_beta   90.00
_cell.angle_gamma   90.00
#
_symmetry.space_group_name_H-M   'P 1'
#
loop_
_entity.id
_entity.type
_entity.pdbx_description
1 polymer ?
#
loop_
_entity_poly.entity_id
_entity_poly.type
_entity_poly.pdbx_seq_one_letter_code
_entity_poly.pdbx_strand_id
1 'polypeptide(L)'
;MKSPTKGTAKGPGKTVTGTAHGNTGPGTATAHCDDLAKALEAFRDHGPLIERWGTELARRLGAGARLLVAGNGGSAAQAQHLTAELVGRYRDDRPPFSAVALHADTSSTTAIANDYGVQEVFARQTAAHGRPGDVLLLLSTSGASANLLAAADRAHRLGLTVWALTGRAPNPLQLGADDALCVDAPLGATVQELHLVAVHMLCEAFDQAVERGEADHGPADPGADDRSDAAGHGRGGSPGGERERRAEGERHAEGKRAVDGRGGLDGRPGAGGGPGVDGRPGAGGGPGVDGRPGADGKPGVVGRLVGRARSAGRAAPGAPVAPRKGHT
;
A
#
# COMPACT_ATOMS: atom_id res chain seq x y z
N MET A 1 -41.44 -61.56 -46.92
CA MET A 1 -40.54 -60.45 -46.56
C MET A 1 -41.34 -59.15 -46.66
N LYS A 2 -41.39 -58.40 -45.53
CA LYS A 2 -41.57 -56.93 -45.29
C LYS A 2 -42.37 -56.09 -46.31
N SER A 3 -43.20 -55.10 -45.97
CA SER A 3 -43.83 -54.52 -44.77
C SER A 3 -44.64 -53.32 -45.33
N PRO A 4 -45.84 -53.00 -44.82
CA PRO A 4 -46.57 -51.80 -45.23
C PRO A 4 -46.16 -50.56 -44.43
N THR A 5 -46.56 -49.42 -44.97
CA THR A 5 -46.36 -48.02 -44.56
C THR A 5 -46.66 -47.73 -43.07
N LYS A 6 -45.76 -46.99 -42.41
CA LYS A 6 -45.97 -46.43 -41.06
C LYS A 6 -46.46 -44.99 -41.14
N GLY A 7 -47.67 -44.75 -40.68
CA GLY A 7 -48.16 -43.43 -40.29
C GLY A 7 -47.58 -43.01 -38.94
N THR A 8 -47.25 -41.73 -38.80
CA THR A 8 -46.76 -41.12 -37.55
C THR A 8 -47.93 -40.48 -36.80
N ALA A 9 -48.35 -41.12 -35.71
CA ALA A 9 -49.34 -40.58 -34.77
C ALA A 9 -48.65 -39.63 -33.77
N LYS A 10 -49.22 -38.43 -33.63
CA LYS A 10 -48.82 -37.36 -32.71
C LYS A 10 -49.37 -37.69 -31.31
N GLY A 11 -48.48 -37.97 -30.35
CA GLY A 11 -48.86 -38.18 -28.93
C GLY A 11 -49.11 -36.85 -28.19
N PRO A 12 -49.92 -36.85 -27.12
CA PRO A 12 -50.33 -35.63 -26.42
C PRO A 12 -49.19 -35.09 -25.54
N GLY A 13 -49.00 -33.78 -25.58
CA GLY A 13 -48.00 -33.06 -24.80
C GLY A 13 -48.27 -33.17 -23.31
N LYS A 14 -47.28 -33.65 -22.56
CA LYS A 14 -47.22 -33.48 -21.11
C LYS A 14 -46.71 -32.07 -20.83
N THR A 15 -47.61 -31.20 -20.40
CA THR A 15 -47.31 -29.90 -19.81
C THR A 15 -46.44 -30.14 -18.56
N VAL A 16 -45.15 -29.87 -18.67
CA VAL A 16 -44.27 -29.72 -17.50
C VAL A 16 -44.63 -28.38 -16.89
N THR A 17 -45.47 -28.39 -15.86
CA THR A 17 -45.68 -27.23 -15.00
C THR A 17 -44.38 -26.98 -14.24
N GLY A 18 -43.55 -26.09 -14.79
CA GLY A 18 -42.41 -25.55 -14.09
C GLY A 18 -42.89 -24.74 -12.89
N THR A 19 -42.77 -25.30 -11.69
CA THR A 19 -42.79 -24.51 -10.47
C THR A 19 -41.47 -23.75 -10.39
N ALA A 20 -41.45 -22.57 -11.02
CA ALA A 20 -40.47 -21.55 -10.70
C ALA A 20 -40.67 -21.17 -9.23
N HIS A 21 -39.82 -21.70 -8.34
CA HIS A 21 -39.62 -21.09 -7.04
C HIS A 21 -38.90 -19.77 -7.27
N GLY A 22 -39.69 -18.71 -7.46
CA GLY A 22 -39.21 -17.35 -7.45
C GLY A 22 -38.60 -17.06 -6.09
N ASN A 23 -37.27 -17.07 -6.03
CA ASN A 23 -36.55 -16.46 -4.93
C ASN A 23 -36.69 -14.93 -5.08
N THR A 24 -37.74 -14.36 -4.51
CA THR A 24 -38.03 -12.92 -4.58
C THR A 24 -37.50 -12.18 -3.34
N GLY A 25 -36.38 -12.64 -2.77
CA GLY A 25 -35.57 -11.77 -1.91
C GLY A 25 -34.87 -10.72 -2.76
N PRO A 26 -34.54 -9.53 -2.22
CA PRO A 26 -33.68 -8.60 -2.93
C PRO A 26 -32.40 -9.35 -3.33
N GLY A 27 -31.98 -9.20 -4.60
CA GLY A 27 -30.72 -9.75 -5.06
C GLY A 27 -29.59 -9.27 -4.14
N THR A 28 -28.58 -10.10 -3.92
CA THR A 28 -27.48 -9.82 -2.98
C THR A 28 -26.84 -8.45 -3.21
N ALA A 29 -26.79 -7.98 -4.45
CA ALA A 29 -26.31 -6.63 -4.80
C ALA A 29 -27.23 -5.50 -4.32
N THR A 30 -28.55 -5.65 -4.47
CA THR A 30 -29.54 -4.65 -4.01
C THR A 30 -29.54 -4.54 -2.50
N ALA A 31 -29.44 -5.68 -1.80
CA ALA A 31 -29.37 -5.69 -0.33
C ALA A 31 -28.13 -4.93 0.19
N HIS A 32 -26.97 -5.07 -0.45
CA HIS A 32 -25.76 -4.32 -0.09
C HIS A 32 -25.94 -2.81 -0.28
N CYS A 33 -26.53 -2.38 -1.41
CA CYS A 33 -26.83 -0.97 -1.66
C CYS A 33 -27.79 -0.38 -0.60
N ASP A 34 -28.82 -1.14 -0.21
CA ASP A 34 -29.78 -0.70 0.81
C ASP A 34 -29.13 -0.58 2.19
N ASP A 35 -28.24 -1.52 2.56
CA ASP A 35 -27.50 -1.47 3.81
C ASP A 35 -26.48 -0.33 3.85
N LEU A 36 -25.78 -0.08 2.73
CA LEU A 36 -24.90 1.07 2.59
C LEU A 36 -25.68 2.38 2.67
N ALA A 37 -26.83 2.49 2.01
CA ALA A 37 -27.66 3.70 2.05
C ALA A 37 -28.11 4.03 3.48
N LYS A 38 -28.57 3.02 4.24
CA LYS A 38 -28.95 3.19 5.66
C LYS A 38 -27.76 3.58 6.53
N ALA A 39 -26.61 2.92 6.35
CA ALA A 39 -25.41 3.23 7.12
C ALA A 39 -24.90 4.64 6.80
N LEU A 40 -24.97 5.07 5.54
CA LEU A 40 -24.58 6.42 5.11
C LEU A 40 -25.47 7.50 5.72
N GLU A 41 -26.76 7.24 5.91
CA GLU A 41 -27.68 8.19 6.55
C GLU A 41 -27.23 8.54 7.98
N ALA A 42 -26.95 7.53 8.80
CA ALA A 42 -26.42 7.72 10.15
C ALA A 42 -24.99 8.28 10.14
N PHE A 43 -24.16 7.89 9.17
CA PHE A 43 -22.78 8.35 9.06
C PHE A 43 -22.66 9.88 8.90
N ARG A 44 -23.67 10.56 8.35
CA ARG A 44 -23.69 12.02 8.19
C ARG A 44 -23.46 12.78 9.49
N ASP A 45 -23.85 12.20 10.63
CA ASP A 45 -23.66 12.80 11.95
C ASP A 45 -22.18 12.95 12.33
N HIS A 46 -21.27 12.25 11.64
CA HIS A 46 -19.83 12.40 11.79
C HIS A 46 -19.23 13.60 11.04
N GLY A 47 -20.01 14.32 10.23
CA GLY A 47 -19.53 15.48 9.46
C GLY A 47 -18.73 16.49 10.31
N PRO A 48 -19.29 16.99 11.43
CA PRO A 48 -18.56 17.93 12.30
C PRO A 48 -17.29 17.36 12.92
N LEU A 49 -17.20 16.04 13.13
CA LEU A 49 -15.98 15.40 13.63
C LEU A 49 -14.89 15.41 12.54
N ILE A 50 -15.25 15.01 11.32
CA ILE A 50 -14.32 14.95 10.19
C ILE A 50 -13.82 16.34 9.82
N GLU A 51 -14.68 17.37 9.86
CA GLU A 51 -14.29 18.76 9.65
C GLU A 51 -13.26 19.23 10.68
N ARG A 52 -13.47 18.93 11.97
CA ARG A 52 -12.50 19.23 13.02
C ARG A 52 -11.17 18.52 12.80
N TRP A 53 -11.20 17.25 12.41
CA TRP A 53 -9.98 16.51 12.08
C TRP A 53 -9.24 17.13 10.90
N GLY A 54 -9.95 17.55 9.85
CA GLY A 54 -9.37 18.22 8.68
C GLY A 54 -8.64 19.51 9.06
N THR A 55 -9.30 20.41 9.80
CA THR A 55 -8.70 21.66 10.28
C THR A 55 -7.51 21.41 11.21
N GLU A 56 -7.63 20.52 12.20
CA GLU A 56 -6.52 20.25 13.12
C GLU A 56 -5.32 19.61 12.40
N LEU A 57 -5.59 18.74 11.43
CA LEU A 57 -4.54 18.14 10.62
C LEU A 57 -3.84 19.20 9.75
N ALA A 58 -4.59 20.10 9.09
CA ALA A 58 -4.02 21.20 8.30
C ALA A 58 -3.08 22.07 9.14
N ARG A 59 -3.54 22.46 10.33
CA ARG A 59 -2.72 23.24 11.28
C ARG A 59 -1.44 22.51 11.66
N ARG A 60 -1.52 21.23 12.01
CA ARG A 60 -0.34 20.44 12.43
C ARG A 60 0.64 20.20 11.31
N LEU A 61 0.17 19.81 10.12
CA LEU A 61 1.05 19.55 8.99
C LEU A 61 1.69 20.85 8.48
N GLY A 62 0.97 21.97 8.54
CA GLY A 62 1.51 23.31 8.32
C GLY A 62 2.63 23.70 9.30
N ALA A 63 2.54 23.22 10.54
CA ALA A 63 3.59 23.36 11.56
C ALA A 63 4.81 22.44 11.37
N GLY A 64 4.81 21.59 10.35
CA GLY A 64 5.87 20.60 10.11
C GLY A 64 5.67 19.25 10.82
N ALA A 65 4.52 19.02 11.44
CA ALA A 65 4.15 17.68 11.90
C ALA A 65 3.83 16.75 10.71
N ARG A 66 3.63 15.47 11.01
CA ARG A 66 3.36 14.43 10.01
C ARG A 66 2.10 13.65 10.35
N LEU A 67 1.48 13.10 9.31
CA LEU A 67 0.45 12.08 9.43
C LEU A 67 1.06 10.68 9.18
N LEU A 68 0.95 9.79 10.14
CA LEU A 68 1.19 8.36 9.95
C LEU A 68 -0.15 7.66 9.81
N VAL A 69 -0.30 6.74 8.85
CA VAL A 69 -1.56 6.03 8.62
C VAL A 69 -1.32 4.53 8.51
N ALA A 70 -2.13 3.72 9.21
CA ALA A 70 -2.05 2.27 9.15
C ALA A 70 -3.43 1.59 9.14
N GLY A 71 -3.49 0.44 8.48
CA GLY A 71 -4.67 -0.41 8.39
C GLY A 71 -4.29 -1.78 7.82
N ASN A 72 -5.22 -2.73 7.85
CA ASN A 72 -5.01 -4.08 7.29
C ASN A 72 -5.94 -4.31 6.07
N GLY A 73 -5.44 -4.99 5.03
CA GLY A 73 -6.26 -5.37 3.86
C GLY A 73 -6.84 -4.14 3.13
N GLY A 74 -8.16 -4.10 2.93
CA GLY A 74 -8.83 -2.94 2.32
C GLY A 74 -8.58 -1.62 3.06
N SER A 75 -8.45 -1.66 4.38
CA SER A 75 -8.09 -0.49 5.20
C SER A 75 -6.64 -0.03 4.97
N ALA A 76 -5.75 -0.95 4.56
CA ALA A 76 -4.39 -0.56 4.13
C ALA A 76 -4.45 0.21 2.81
N ALA A 77 -5.23 -0.26 1.83
CA ALA A 77 -5.42 0.46 0.57
C ALA A 77 -5.95 1.90 0.80
N GLN A 78 -6.89 2.07 1.73
CA GLN A 78 -7.41 3.38 2.12
C GLN A 78 -6.39 4.24 2.86
N ALA A 79 -5.56 3.65 3.71
CA ALA A 79 -4.44 4.36 4.35
C ALA A 79 -3.47 4.92 3.30
N GLN A 80 -3.12 4.12 2.28
CA GLN A 80 -2.26 4.58 1.20
C GLN A 80 -2.96 5.63 0.33
N HIS A 81 -4.25 5.45 0.04
CA HIS A 81 -5.07 6.43 -0.67
C HIS A 81 -5.01 7.80 0.00
N LEU A 82 -5.37 7.88 1.29
CA LEU A 82 -5.30 9.13 2.07
C LEU A 82 -3.91 9.78 1.99
N THR A 83 -2.84 9.01 2.19
CA THR A 83 -1.49 9.57 2.16
C THR A 83 -1.10 10.10 0.77
N ALA A 84 -1.58 9.47 -0.31
CA ALA A 84 -1.32 9.93 -1.67
C ALA A 84 -2.04 11.26 -1.97
N GLU A 85 -3.26 11.46 -1.47
CA GLU A 85 -4.00 12.72 -1.62
C GLU A 85 -3.34 13.89 -0.87
N LEU A 86 -2.73 13.62 0.29
CA LEU A 86 -2.04 14.66 1.08
C LEU A 86 -0.65 15.00 0.52
N VAL A 87 0.12 13.99 0.09
CA VAL A 87 1.45 14.18 -0.49
C VAL A 87 1.36 14.77 -1.91
N GLY A 88 0.37 14.34 -2.68
CA GLY A 88 0.02 14.95 -3.95
C GLY A 88 -0.96 16.10 -3.74
N ARG A 89 -2.16 15.93 -4.27
CA ARG A 89 -3.29 16.87 -4.10
C ARG A 89 -4.61 16.12 -4.26
N TYR A 90 -5.65 16.59 -3.57
CA TYR A 90 -7.00 16.04 -3.67
C TYR A 90 -7.84 16.74 -4.73
N ARG A 91 -7.93 18.07 -4.67
CA ARG A 91 -8.67 18.87 -5.66
C ARG A 91 -7.79 19.86 -6.39
N ASP A 92 -7.60 21.00 -5.76
CA ASP A 92 -6.88 22.13 -6.32
C ASP A 92 -5.39 22.00 -6.04
N ASP A 93 -4.59 22.80 -6.76
CA ASP A 93 -3.15 22.78 -6.57
C ASP A 93 -2.78 23.45 -5.25
N ARG A 94 -1.99 22.75 -4.44
CA ARG A 94 -1.53 23.22 -3.14
C ARG A 94 -0.18 22.59 -2.78
N PRO A 95 0.55 23.11 -1.78
CA PRO A 95 1.77 22.47 -1.31
C PRO A 95 1.54 21.01 -0.86
N PRO A 96 2.56 20.16 -0.99
CA PRO A 96 2.52 18.80 -0.48
C PRO A 96 2.67 18.78 1.05
N PHE A 97 2.04 17.81 1.72
CA PHE A 97 2.16 17.63 3.16
C PHE A 97 2.73 16.26 3.53
N SER A 98 3.40 16.18 4.69
CA SER A 98 4.05 14.96 5.13
C SER A 98 3.04 13.93 5.63
N ALA A 99 2.76 12.90 4.81
CA ALA A 99 1.92 11.77 5.17
C ALA A 99 2.57 10.44 4.75
N VAL A 100 2.55 9.44 5.63
CA VAL A 100 3.24 8.15 5.42
C VAL A 100 2.32 6.97 5.75
N ALA A 101 2.12 6.08 4.78
CA ALA A 101 1.40 4.83 4.97
C ALA A 101 2.36 3.75 5.49
N LEU A 102 2.14 3.27 6.72
CA LEU A 102 3.05 2.35 7.42
C LEU A 102 3.05 0.91 6.86
N HIS A 103 2.32 0.62 5.79
CA HIS A 103 2.34 -0.69 5.14
C HIS A 103 3.01 -0.65 3.75
N ALA A 104 3.34 0.54 3.24
CA ALA A 104 3.74 0.72 1.85
C ALA A 104 5.14 0.16 1.56
N ASP A 105 6.07 0.24 2.52
CA ASP A 105 7.37 -0.42 2.39
C ASP A 105 7.24 -1.91 2.73
N THR A 106 7.21 -2.73 1.69
CA THR A 106 7.09 -4.18 1.80
C THR A 106 8.30 -4.82 2.47
N SER A 107 9.50 -4.27 2.28
CA SER A 107 10.73 -4.82 2.89
C SER A 107 10.69 -4.62 4.40
N SER A 108 10.37 -3.40 4.85
CA SER A 108 10.20 -3.11 6.28
C SER A 108 9.04 -3.93 6.88
N THR A 109 7.89 -3.96 6.22
CA THR A 109 6.70 -4.69 6.69
C THR A 109 6.99 -6.19 6.89
N THR A 110 7.61 -6.83 5.91
CA THR A 110 7.88 -8.29 5.95
C THR A 110 9.03 -8.64 6.89
N ALA A 111 10.09 -7.84 6.94
CA ALA A 111 11.18 -8.05 7.90
C ALA A 111 10.68 -7.93 9.34
N ILE A 112 9.89 -6.90 9.64
CA ILE A 112 9.33 -6.73 10.99
C ILE A 112 8.40 -7.89 11.36
N ALA A 113 7.50 -8.27 10.44
CA ALA A 113 6.58 -9.38 10.68
C ALA A 113 7.33 -10.69 10.95
N ASN A 114 8.40 -10.96 10.20
CA ASN A 114 9.23 -12.15 10.36
C ASN A 114 10.01 -12.17 11.67
N ASP A 115 10.67 -11.06 12.00
CA ASP A 115 11.66 -11.01 13.08
C ASP A 115 11.03 -10.73 14.45
N TYR A 116 9.89 -10.04 14.49
CA TYR A 116 9.25 -9.56 15.73
C TYR A 116 7.77 -9.90 15.85
N GLY A 117 7.19 -10.48 14.79
CA GLY A 117 5.78 -10.86 14.73
C GLY A 117 4.90 -9.78 14.11
N VAL A 118 3.78 -10.24 13.53
CA VAL A 118 2.81 -9.38 12.82
C VAL A 118 2.24 -8.24 13.67
N GLN A 119 2.21 -8.40 14.99
CA GLN A 119 1.70 -7.37 15.92
C GLN A 119 2.63 -6.15 16.03
N GLU A 120 3.91 -6.31 15.75
CA GLU A 120 4.89 -5.22 15.85
C GLU A 120 5.04 -4.42 14.54
N VAL A 121 4.42 -4.85 13.44
CA VAL A 121 4.57 -4.26 12.10
C VAL A 121 4.38 -2.75 12.11
N PHE A 122 3.28 -2.27 12.69
CA PHE A 122 3.00 -0.83 12.73
C PHE A 122 3.59 -0.15 13.95
N ALA A 123 3.70 -0.82 15.10
CA ALA A 123 4.30 -0.26 16.30
C ALA A 123 5.78 0.13 16.08
N ARG A 124 6.56 -0.71 15.40
CA ARG A 124 7.98 -0.41 15.11
C ARG A 124 8.15 0.75 14.17
N GLN A 125 7.33 0.82 13.13
CA GLN A 125 7.38 1.92 12.17
C GLN A 125 6.89 3.22 12.80
N THR A 126 5.86 3.17 13.66
CA THR A 126 5.43 4.30 14.48
C THR A 126 6.59 4.82 15.33
N ALA A 127 7.36 3.93 15.96
CA ALA A 127 8.52 4.32 16.76
C ALA A 127 9.68 4.91 15.95
N ALA A 128 9.90 4.43 14.72
CA ALA A 128 10.94 4.95 13.86
C ALA A 128 10.57 6.36 13.33
N HIS A 129 9.34 6.51 12.85
CA HIS A 129 8.92 7.68 12.09
C HIS A 129 8.26 8.78 12.92
N GLY A 130 7.52 8.41 13.97
CA GLY A 130 6.69 9.34 14.74
C GLY A 130 7.50 10.26 15.65
N ARG A 131 7.05 11.51 15.78
CA ARG A 131 7.58 12.53 16.67
C ARG A 131 6.44 13.13 17.51
N PRO A 132 6.75 13.72 18.68
CA PRO A 132 5.74 14.45 19.46
C PRO A 132 5.02 15.49 18.61
N GLY A 133 3.69 15.51 18.68
CA GLY A 133 2.84 16.40 17.87
C GLY A 133 2.33 15.80 16.54
N ASP A 134 2.95 14.72 16.04
CA ASP A 134 2.45 13.99 14.87
C ASP A 134 1.09 13.33 15.17
N VAL A 135 0.36 12.98 14.12
CA VAL A 135 -0.91 12.25 14.19
C VAL A 135 -0.71 10.83 13.65
N LEU A 136 -1.24 9.83 14.36
CA LEU A 136 -1.39 8.46 13.88
C LEU A 136 -2.88 8.17 13.65
N LEU A 137 -3.27 7.95 12.38
CA LEU A 137 -4.62 7.53 12.02
C LEU A 137 -4.67 6.01 11.74
N LEU A 138 -5.53 5.31 12.46
CA LEU A 138 -5.65 3.85 12.39
C LEU A 138 -7.02 3.43 11.83
N LEU A 139 -7.00 2.62 10.77
CA LEU A 139 -8.21 2.11 10.10
C LEU A 139 -8.40 0.62 10.40
N SER A 140 -9.49 0.27 11.09
CA SER A 140 -9.81 -1.11 11.46
C SER A 140 -11.31 -1.38 11.47
N THR A 141 -11.82 -2.17 10.53
CA THR A 141 -13.25 -2.51 10.50
C THR A 141 -13.75 -3.23 11.76
N SER A 142 -12.88 -3.97 12.46
CA SER A 142 -13.20 -4.63 13.74
C SER A 142 -12.86 -3.78 14.96
N GLY A 143 -11.97 -2.80 14.81
CA GLY A 143 -11.38 -2.09 15.94
C GLY A 143 -10.54 -2.97 16.88
N ALA A 144 -10.16 -4.19 16.47
CA ALA A 144 -9.55 -5.19 17.34
C ALA A 144 -8.24 -5.78 16.79
N SER A 145 -7.70 -5.24 15.69
CA SER A 145 -6.43 -5.70 15.13
C SER A 145 -5.28 -5.42 16.09
N ALA A 146 -4.65 -6.47 16.63
CA ALA A 146 -3.60 -6.31 17.64
C ALA A 146 -2.38 -5.52 17.13
N ASN A 147 -2.09 -5.52 15.82
CA ASN A 147 -1.01 -4.74 15.24
C ASN A 147 -1.29 -3.23 15.22
N LEU A 148 -2.58 -2.84 15.14
CA LEU A 148 -3.01 -1.45 15.25
C LEU A 148 -3.10 -1.03 16.73
N LEU A 149 -3.54 -1.92 17.62
CA LEU A 149 -3.55 -1.65 19.06
C LEU A 149 -2.13 -1.41 19.59
N ALA A 150 -1.15 -2.21 19.16
CA ALA A 150 0.26 -2.01 19.50
C ALA A 150 0.82 -0.68 18.94
N ALA A 151 0.33 -0.23 17.77
CA ALA A 151 0.71 1.05 17.20
C ALA A 151 0.14 2.24 17.97
N ALA A 152 -1.14 2.19 18.37
CA ALA A 152 -1.77 3.20 19.22
C ALA A 152 -1.02 3.36 20.55
N ASP A 153 -0.75 2.24 21.22
CA ASP A 153 0.03 2.20 22.46
C ASP A 153 1.45 2.79 22.29
N ARG A 154 2.11 2.51 21.16
CA ARG A 154 3.41 3.10 20.85
C ARG A 154 3.32 4.60 20.60
N ALA A 155 2.30 5.05 19.87
CA ALA A 155 2.08 6.46 19.54
C ALA A 155 1.90 7.31 20.81
N HIS A 156 1.10 6.85 21.77
CA HIS A 156 0.92 7.55 23.04
C HIS A 156 2.23 7.73 23.81
N ARG A 157 3.08 6.68 23.87
CA ARG A 157 4.40 6.78 24.51
C ARG A 157 5.34 7.79 23.86
N LEU A 158 5.10 8.13 22.59
CA LEU A 158 5.92 9.05 21.81
C LEU A 158 5.29 10.45 21.70
N GLY A 159 4.13 10.68 22.33
CA GLY A 159 3.44 11.97 22.29
C GLY A 159 2.74 12.26 20.95
N LEU A 160 2.35 11.21 20.22
CA LEU A 160 1.49 11.35 19.04
C LEU A 160 0.02 11.39 19.47
N THR A 161 -0.79 12.11 18.71
CA THR A 161 -2.25 12.00 18.80
C THR A 161 -2.73 10.81 17.98
N VAL A 162 -3.57 9.96 18.55
CA VAL A 162 -4.12 8.76 17.91
C VAL A 162 -5.57 8.98 17.52
N TRP A 163 -5.87 8.89 16.23
CA TRP A 163 -7.22 8.86 15.69
C TRP A 163 -7.56 7.47 15.16
N ALA A 164 -8.84 7.09 15.22
CA ALA A 164 -9.29 5.80 14.73
C ALA A 164 -10.53 5.90 13.84
N LEU A 165 -10.49 5.24 12.68
CA LEU A 165 -11.68 4.87 11.92
C LEU A 165 -11.97 3.40 12.20
N THR A 166 -13.09 3.10 12.86
CA THR A 166 -13.47 1.73 13.20
C THR A 166 -14.83 1.33 12.67
N GLY A 167 -15.16 0.05 12.76
CA GLY A 167 -16.55 -0.40 12.73
C GLY A 167 -17.26 -0.13 14.05
N ARG A 168 -18.30 -0.92 14.32
CA ARG A 168 -19.20 -0.78 15.46
C ARG A 168 -18.45 -0.66 16.81
N ALA A 169 -18.90 0.27 17.64
CA ALA A 169 -18.48 0.42 19.03
C ALA A 169 -19.36 -0.42 19.99
N PRO A 170 -18.87 -0.77 21.19
CA PRO A 170 -17.52 -0.52 21.70
C PRO A 170 -16.50 -1.48 21.07
N ASN A 171 -15.26 -1.00 20.91
CA ASN A 171 -14.13 -1.82 20.47
C ASN A 171 -12.81 -1.29 21.07
N PRO A 172 -11.76 -2.13 21.20
CA PRO A 172 -10.57 -1.74 21.95
C PRO A 172 -9.77 -0.61 21.29
N LEU A 173 -9.79 -0.48 19.96
CA LEU A 173 -9.09 0.61 19.28
C LEU A 173 -9.77 1.96 19.52
N GLN A 174 -11.11 2.01 19.50
CA GLN A 174 -11.87 3.21 19.86
C GLN A 174 -11.62 3.63 21.32
N LEU A 175 -11.50 2.68 22.24
CA LEU A 175 -11.20 2.97 23.65
C LEU A 175 -9.74 3.40 23.87
N GLY A 176 -8.84 2.99 22.99
CA GLY A 176 -7.41 3.28 23.05
C GLY A 176 -6.95 4.40 22.12
N ALA A 177 -7.87 5.16 21.51
CA ALA A 177 -7.57 6.33 20.67
C ALA A 177 -7.95 7.62 21.42
N ASP A 178 -7.33 8.74 21.06
CA ASP A 178 -7.70 10.06 21.57
C ASP A 178 -9.06 10.52 21.00
N ASP A 179 -9.36 10.12 19.76
CA ASP A 179 -10.64 10.36 19.11
C ASP A 179 -10.96 9.25 18.08
N ALA A 180 -12.24 8.98 17.84
CA ALA A 180 -12.65 7.89 16.97
C ALA A 180 -13.98 8.13 16.23
N LEU A 181 -14.03 7.68 14.98
CA LEU A 181 -15.24 7.55 14.17
C LEU A 181 -15.59 6.07 14.04
N CYS A 182 -16.74 5.67 14.59
CA CYS A 182 -17.20 4.28 14.59
C CYS A 182 -18.39 4.11 13.66
N VAL A 183 -18.21 3.35 12.58
CA VAL A 183 -19.28 3.05 11.63
C VAL A 183 -20.11 1.88 12.14
N ASP A 184 -21.39 2.14 12.44
CA ASP A 184 -22.35 1.09 12.75
C ASP A 184 -22.93 0.47 11.48
N ALA A 185 -22.27 -0.59 10.98
CA ALA A 185 -22.73 -1.35 9.83
C ALA A 185 -22.54 -2.87 10.04
N PRO A 186 -23.39 -3.72 9.44
CA PRO A 186 -23.37 -5.16 9.67
C PRO A 186 -22.16 -5.87 9.02
N LEU A 187 -21.60 -5.28 7.96
CA LEU A 187 -20.54 -5.89 7.16
C LEU A 187 -19.30 -5.00 7.11
N GLY A 188 -18.13 -5.64 7.18
CA GLY A 188 -16.84 -4.95 7.06
C GLY A 188 -16.67 -4.24 5.70
N ALA A 189 -17.33 -4.71 4.65
CA ALA A 189 -17.34 -4.04 3.34
C ALA A 189 -18.02 -2.66 3.42
N THR A 190 -19.20 -2.58 4.03
CA THR A 190 -19.91 -1.31 4.26
C THR A 190 -19.11 -0.38 5.16
N VAL A 191 -18.45 -0.92 6.18
CA VAL A 191 -17.53 -0.13 7.03
C VAL A 191 -16.38 0.44 6.19
N GLN A 192 -15.77 -0.35 5.30
CA GLN A 192 -14.72 0.13 4.41
C GLN A 192 -15.23 1.20 3.45
N GLU A 193 -16.40 1.03 2.85
CA GLU A 193 -17.00 2.05 1.96
C GLU A 193 -17.17 3.38 2.70
N LEU A 194 -17.66 3.36 3.95
CA LEU A 194 -17.81 4.57 4.75
C LEU A 194 -16.48 5.12 5.31
N HIS A 195 -15.46 4.28 5.54
CA HIS A 195 -14.10 4.76 5.79
C HIS A 195 -13.52 5.50 4.59
N LEU A 196 -13.80 5.05 3.36
CA LEU A 196 -13.40 5.78 2.15
C LEU A 196 -14.12 7.12 2.04
N VAL A 197 -15.42 7.17 2.35
CA VAL A 197 -16.17 8.44 2.45
C VAL A 197 -15.54 9.36 3.50
N ALA A 198 -15.21 8.86 4.69
CA ALA A 198 -14.51 9.64 5.72
C ALA A 198 -13.16 10.18 5.23
N VAL A 199 -12.38 9.37 4.51
CA VAL A 199 -11.09 9.77 3.93
C VAL A 199 -11.27 10.92 2.93
N HIS A 200 -12.25 10.83 2.03
CA HIS A 200 -12.52 11.92 1.07
C HIS A 200 -13.02 13.18 1.75
N MET A 201 -13.91 13.06 2.74
CA MET A 201 -14.38 14.20 3.54
C MET A 201 -13.25 14.85 4.34
N LEU A 202 -12.32 14.04 4.87
CA LEU A 202 -11.14 14.53 5.58
C LEU A 202 -10.22 15.32 4.62
N CYS A 203 -9.98 14.81 3.41
CA CYS A 203 -9.20 15.53 2.40
C CYS A 203 -9.86 16.86 2.00
N GLU A 204 -11.18 16.87 1.77
CA GLU A 204 -11.92 18.10 1.47
C GLU A 204 -11.82 19.11 2.62
N ALA A 205 -12.07 18.68 3.86
CA ALA A 205 -11.99 19.56 5.03
C ALA A 205 -10.55 20.10 5.25
N PHE A 206 -9.55 19.25 5.02
CA PHE A 206 -8.14 19.62 5.08
C PHE A 206 -7.78 20.66 4.02
N ASP A 207 -8.12 20.42 2.75
CA ASP A 207 -7.82 21.35 1.65
C ASP A 207 -8.50 22.72 1.88
N GLN A 208 -9.78 22.73 2.30
CA GLN A 208 -10.47 23.97 2.65
C GLN A 208 -9.81 24.72 3.81
N ALA A 209 -9.27 24.02 4.81
CA ALA A 209 -8.53 24.63 5.91
C ALA A 209 -7.20 25.25 5.44
N VAL A 210 -6.48 24.55 4.56
CA VAL A 210 -5.26 25.07 3.92
C VAL A 210 -5.56 26.34 3.10
N GLU A 211 -6.64 26.34 2.32
CA GLU A 211 -7.07 27.50 1.52
C GLU A 211 -7.42 28.73 2.38
N ARG A 212 -7.97 28.50 3.58
CA ARG A 212 -8.23 29.58 4.56
C ARG A 212 -6.97 30.08 5.28
N GLY A 213 -5.80 29.50 4.99
CA GLY A 213 -4.53 29.86 5.62
C GLY A 213 -4.31 29.23 6.99
N GLU A 214 -5.08 28.21 7.38
CA GLU A 214 -4.95 27.55 8.69
C GLU A 214 -3.69 26.69 8.80
N ALA A 215 -3.05 26.39 7.67
CA ALA A 215 -1.75 25.74 7.60
C ALA A 215 -0.56 26.72 7.61
N ASP A 216 -0.81 28.04 7.55
CA ASP A 216 0.27 29.02 7.53
C ASP A 216 0.72 29.28 8.98
N HIS A 217 1.96 28.87 9.27
CA HIS A 217 2.65 29.34 10.45
C HIS A 217 3.64 30.37 9.95
N GLY A 218 3.46 31.63 10.39
CA GLY A 218 4.32 32.76 10.01
C GLY A 218 5.81 32.39 10.05
N PRO A 219 6.64 33.12 9.30
CA PRO A 219 7.96 32.67 8.86
C PRO A 219 8.72 31.97 9.99
N ALA A 220 9.18 30.75 9.68
CA ALA A 220 10.09 29.98 10.53
C ALA A 220 11.19 30.91 11.06
N ASP A 221 11.44 30.85 12.37
CA ASP A 221 12.52 31.57 13.03
C ASP A 221 13.82 31.43 12.22
N PRO A 222 14.40 32.51 11.67
CA PRO A 222 15.65 32.44 10.91
C PRO A 222 16.86 32.03 11.78
N GLY A 223 16.69 31.86 13.09
CA GLY A 223 17.76 31.61 14.06
C GLY A 223 18.35 30.20 14.12
N ALA A 224 17.92 29.25 13.27
CA ALA A 224 18.38 27.86 13.39
C ALA A 224 19.67 27.53 12.63
N ASP A 225 20.14 28.36 11.68
CA ASP A 225 21.24 27.99 10.77
C ASP A 225 22.60 28.70 11.02
N ASP A 226 22.73 29.58 12.01
CA ASP A 226 24.00 30.32 12.25
C ASP A 226 24.84 29.79 13.42
N ARG A 227 25.07 28.47 13.48
CA ARG A 227 26.05 27.87 14.40
C ARG A 227 26.94 26.83 13.74
N SER A 228 27.62 27.23 12.67
CA SER A 228 28.85 26.57 12.24
C SER A 228 29.74 27.53 11.45
N ASP A 229 30.34 28.53 12.11
CA ASP A 229 31.57 29.19 11.65
C ASP A 229 32.15 30.10 12.75
N ALA A 230 32.73 29.48 13.79
CA ALA A 230 33.54 30.21 14.77
C ALA A 230 34.63 29.32 15.41
N ALA A 231 35.64 28.98 14.62
CA ALA A 231 37.00 28.72 15.08
C ALA A 231 37.93 29.30 13.99
N GLY A 232 38.43 30.53 14.11
CA GLY A 232 39.39 30.95 15.13
C GLY A 232 40.77 31.14 14.47
N HIS A 233 40.90 32.17 13.63
CA HIS A 233 42.19 32.61 13.10
C HIS A 233 42.92 33.47 14.15
N GLY A 234 44.04 32.98 14.68
CA GLY A 234 44.99 33.73 15.50
C GLY A 234 46.40 33.68 14.88
N ARG A 235 46.97 34.85 14.61
CA ARG A 235 48.24 35.09 13.88
C ARG A 235 49.49 35.00 14.76
N GLY A 236 50.61 34.63 14.14
CA GLY A 236 52.01 34.90 14.53
C GLY A 236 52.94 33.78 14.03
N GLY A 237 54.06 33.93 13.33
CA GLY A 237 54.87 35.06 12.87
C GLY A 237 56.28 34.53 12.56
N SER A 238 56.70 34.59 11.28
CA SER A 238 58.10 34.60 10.74
C SER A 238 58.90 33.27 10.60
N PRO A 239 60.02 33.22 9.82
CA PRO A 239 60.01 32.84 8.38
C PRO A 239 61.11 31.82 7.98
N GLY A 240 61.08 31.29 6.74
CA GLY A 240 62.27 30.64 6.15
C GLY A 240 62.08 29.83 4.85
N GLY A 241 62.99 30.04 3.88
CA GLY A 241 63.32 29.13 2.76
C GLY A 241 62.48 29.32 1.48
N GLU A 242 62.91 30.13 0.49
CA GLU A 242 63.79 29.79 -0.65
C GLU A 242 63.23 28.80 -1.69
N ARG A 243 63.10 29.33 -2.93
CA ARG A 243 63.25 28.68 -4.27
C ARG A 243 62.16 27.64 -4.61
N GLU A 244 61.70 27.43 -5.84
CA GLU A 244 62.25 27.62 -7.18
C GLU A 244 61.12 27.56 -8.23
N ARG A 245 61.41 28.04 -9.45
CA ARG A 245 60.52 28.11 -10.62
C ARG A 245 60.41 26.76 -11.35
N ARG A 246 59.29 26.53 -12.06
CA ARG A 246 59.10 25.92 -13.40
C ARG A 246 57.61 25.52 -13.51
N ALA A 247 56.77 26.07 -14.39
CA ALA A 247 56.78 26.13 -15.85
C ALA A 247 56.54 24.76 -16.54
N GLU A 248 55.41 24.73 -17.27
CA GLU A 248 55.10 23.95 -18.48
C GLU A 248 54.70 22.47 -18.37
N GLY A 249 53.72 22.11 -19.21
CA GLY A 249 53.41 20.70 -19.49
C GLY A 249 52.01 20.45 -20.04
N GLU A 250 51.76 20.87 -21.28
CA GLU A 250 50.56 20.56 -22.04
C GLU A 250 50.47 19.07 -22.45
N ARG A 251 49.22 18.57 -22.51
CA ARG A 251 48.61 17.81 -23.63
C ARG A 251 48.99 16.34 -23.93
N HIS A 252 47.89 15.61 -24.23
CA HIS A 252 47.70 14.40 -25.05
C HIS A 252 48.33 13.06 -24.62
N ALA A 253 47.49 12.06 -24.36
CA ALA A 253 47.43 10.85 -25.20
C ALA A 253 46.28 9.90 -24.83
N GLU A 254 45.65 9.48 -25.90
CA GLU A 254 44.63 8.46 -26.13
C GLU A 254 45.03 7.05 -25.64
N GLY A 255 44.02 6.27 -25.24
CA GLY A 255 44.00 4.82 -25.42
C GLY A 255 44.55 3.94 -24.29
N LYS A 256 43.66 3.48 -23.39
CA LYS A 256 43.74 2.11 -22.84
C LYS A 256 42.35 1.49 -22.74
N ARG A 257 42.12 0.46 -23.57
CA ARG A 257 41.06 -0.52 -23.40
C ARG A 257 41.34 -1.36 -22.15
N ALA A 258 40.36 -1.46 -21.27
CA ALA A 258 40.13 -2.60 -20.37
C ALA A 258 38.64 -2.94 -20.59
N VAL A 259 38.28 -4.04 -21.23
CA VAL A 259 38.29 -5.41 -20.67
C VAL A 259 37.87 -5.37 -19.21
N ASP A 260 36.58 -5.10 -18.99
CA ASP A 260 35.72 -5.81 -18.05
C ASP A 260 34.29 -5.30 -18.23
N GLY A 261 33.40 -6.19 -18.64
CA GLY A 261 32.01 -5.88 -18.96
C GLY A 261 31.21 -5.48 -17.73
N ARG A 262 31.10 -4.17 -17.49
CA ARG A 262 30.07 -3.58 -16.61
C ARG A 262 29.28 -2.54 -17.41
N GLY A 263 27.96 -2.74 -17.48
CA GLY A 263 27.03 -1.84 -18.17
C GLY A 263 26.98 -0.45 -17.51
N GLY A 264 26.75 0.57 -18.34
CA GLY A 264 26.62 1.96 -17.88
C GLY A 264 25.37 2.18 -17.03
N LEU A 265 25.44 3.14 -16.10
CA LEU A 265 24.42 3.45 -15.09
C LEU A 265 23.23 4.28 -15.64
N ASP A 266 23.18 4.52 -16.95
CA ASP A 266 22.38 5.61 -17.51
C ASP A 266 21.22 5.12 -18.41
N GLY A 267 20.78 3.86 -18.24
CA GLY A 267 19.57 3.35 -18.91
C GLY A 267 19.62 3.34 -20.44
N ARG A 268 20.82 3.42 -21.06
CA ARG A 268 21.00 3.32 -22.52
C ARG A 268 21.47 1.92 -22.91
N PRO A 269 20.95 1.32 -24.00
CA PRO A 269 21.42 0.02 -24.47
C PRO A 269 22.92 0.04 -24.81
N GLY A 270 23.66 -0.99 -24.39
CA GLY A 270 25.05 -1.17 -24.78
C GLY A 270 25.18 -1.45 -26.29
N ALA A 271 26.30 -1.06 -26.90
CA ALA A 271 26.54 -1.18 -28.35
C ALA A 271 26.48 -2.62 -28.91
N GLY A 272 26.44 -3.64 -28.03
CA GLY A 272 26.28 -5.05 -28.39
C GLY A 272 24.83 -5.57 -28.41
N GLY A 273 23.82 -4.70 -28.19
CA GLY A 273 22.41 -5.09 -28.31
C GLY A 273 21.88 -6.07 -27.24
N GLY A 274 22.62 -6.28 -26.15
CA GLY A 274 22.20 -7.11 -25.01
C GLY A 274 21.24 -6.37 -24.06
N PRO A 275 20.29 -7.07 -23.42
CA PRO A 275 19.29 -6.46 -22.54
C PRO A 275 19.89 -5.88 -21.26
N GLY A 276 19.31 -4.78 -20.76
CA GLY A 276 19.63 -4.19 -19.46
C GLY A 276 19.11 -5.03 -18.30
N VAL A 277 19.68 -4.82 -17.10
CA VAL A 277 19.41 -5.62 -15.89
C VAL A 277 17.97 -5.52 -15.37
N ASP A 278 17.18 -4.59 -15.90
CA ASP A 278 15.82 -4.28 -15.44
C ASP A 278 14.71 -5.07 -16.16
N GLY A 279 15.05 -6.06 -16.99
CA GLY A 279 14.06 -6.90 -17.67
C GLY A 279 13.22 -6.20 -18.75
N ARG A 280 13.64 -5.01 -19.22
CA ARG A 280 12.96 -4.30 -20.32
C ARG A 280 13.40 -4.85 -21.69
N PRO A 281 12.48 -5.01 -22.66
CA PRO A 281 12.82 -5.52 -23.99
C PRO A 281 13.84 -4.62 -24.71
N GLY A 282 14.78 -5.22 -25.43
CA GLY A 282 15.68 -4.49 -26.32
C GLY A 282 14.93 -3.93 -27.54
N ALA A 283 15.49 -2.92 -28.20
CA ALA A 283 14.87 -2.23 -29.35
C ALA A 283 14.50 -3.15 -30.55
N GLY A 284 15.02 -4.38 -30.58
CA GLY A 284 14.69 -5.41 -31.57
C GLY A 284 13.51 -6.33 -31.21
N GLY A 285 12.78 -6.08 -30.11
CA GLY A 285 11.58 -6.84 -29.74
C GLY A 285 11.81 -8.25 -29.21
N GLY A 286 13.06 -8.63 -28.92
CA GLY A 286 13.40 -9.91 -28.30
C GLY A 286 13.07 -9.95 -26.79
N PRO A 287 12.66 -11.10 -26.23
CA PRO A 287 12.27 -11.23 -24.82
C PRO A 287 13.47 -11.06 -23.85
N GLY A 288 13.17 -10.56 -22.65
CA GLY A 288 14.11 -10.45 -21.53
C GLY A 288 14.50 -11.81 -20.93
N VAL A 289 15.49 -11.80 -20.04
CA VAL A 289 16.08 -13.01 -19.42
C VAL A 289 15.09 -13.86 -18.60
N ASP A 290 13.95 -13.29 -18.25
CA ASP A 290 12.82 -13.90 -17.53
C ASP A 290 11.72 -14.44 -18.46
N GLY A 291 11.92 -14.41 -19.79
CA GLY A 291 11.09 -15.12 -20.77
C GLY A 291 9.71 -14.51 -21.02
N ARG A 292 9.46 -13.27 -20.57
CA ARG A 292 8.18 -12.59 -20.78
C ARG A 292 8.11 -11.92 -22.17
N PRO A 293 6.97 -12.02 -22.90
CA PRO A 293 6.84 -11.41 -24.23
C PRO A 293 6.83 -9.88 -24.19
N GLY A 294 7.34 -9.25 -25.25
CA GLY A 294 7.30 -7.80 -25.45
C GLY A 294 5.90 -7.24 -25.75
N ALA A 295 5.81 -5.91 -25.74
CA ALA A 295 4.57 -5.12 -25.71
C ALA A 295 3.56 -5.35 -26.85
N ASP A 296 3.94 -6.08 -27.90
CA ASP A 296 3.09 -6.32 -29.07
C ASP A 296 2.18 -7.56 -28.91
N GLY A 297 2.24 -8.23 -27.75
CA GLY A 297 1.27 -9.25 -27.34
C GLY A 297 1.25 -10.53 -28.18
N LYS A 298 2.23 -10.77 -29.06
CA LYS A 298 2.30 -11.99 -29.88
C LYS A 298 3.28 -13.02 -29.28
N PRO A 299 2.84 -14.25 -28.96
CA PRO A 299 3.76 -15.35 -28.65
C PRO A 299 4.60 -15.71 -29.88
N GLY A 300 5.90 -15.91 -29.71
CA GLY A 300 6.78 -16.44 -30.75
C GLY A 300 6.40 -17.88 -31.12
N VAL A 301 6.24 -18.14 -32.42
CA VAL A 301 6.04 -19.48 -33.02
C VAL A 301 7.43 -19.97 -33.47
N VAL A 302 8.02 -21.08 -33.01
CA VAL A 302 7.94 -22.51 -33.45
C VAL A 302 9.06 -23.21 -32.61
N GLY A 303 9.05 -24.47 -32.14
CA GLY A 303 8.26 -25.66 -32.40
C GLY A 303 8.71 -26.89 -31.56
N ARG A 304 8.11 -28.03 -31.90
CA ARG A 304 7.87 -29.27 -31.13
C ARG A 304 9.02 -30.28 -30.96
N LEU A 305 8.85 -31.07 -29.86
CA LEU A 305 9.16 -32.50 -29.60
C LEU A 305 10.67 -32.89 -29.56
N VAL A 306 11.16 -33.64 -28.55
CA VAL A 306 10.84 -35.06 -28.28
C VAL A 306 11.17 -35.44 -26.82
N GLY A 307 10.32 -36.28 -26.19
CA GLY A 307 10.80 -37.22 -25.17
C GLY A 307 9.78 -37.67 -24.12
N ARG A 308 8.98 -38.70 -24.47
CA ARG A 308 8.18 -39.50 -23.51
C ARG A 308 9.10 -40.26 -22.54
N ALA A 309 8.76 -40.26 -21.24
CA ALA A 309 9.03 -41.40 -20.37
C ALA A 309 8.00 -41.50 -19.22
N ARG A 310 7.04 -42.41 -19.44
CA ARG A 310 6.38 -43.34 -18.51
C ARG A 310 5.95 -42.86 -17.12
N SER A 311 4.63 -42.94 -16.94
CA SER A 311 3.95 -43.20 -15.68
C SER A 311 4.54 -44.41 -14.95
N ALA A 312 5.04 -44.18 -13.74
CA ALA A 312 5.26 -45.22 -12.74
C ALA A 312 4.34 -44.91 -11.56
N GLY A 313 3.35 -45.78 -11.35
CA GLY A 313 2.50 -45.73 -10.16
C GLY A 313 3.34 -45.95 -8.90
N ARG A 314 2.96 -45.27 -7.83
CA ARG A 314 3.37 -45.65 -6.48
C ARG A 314 2.23 -45.38 -5.49
N ALA A 315 1.66 -46.51 -5.07
CA ALA A 315 1.12 -46.86 -3.76
C ALA A 315 0.56 -45.75 -2.85
N ALA A 316 -0.74 -45.89 -2.56
CA ALA A 316 -1.39 -45.31 -1.40
C ALA A 316 -0.79 -45.86 -0.08
N PRO A 317 -0.61 -45.04 0.96
CA PRO A 317 -0.34 -45.53 2.30
C PRO A 317 -1.65 -45.65 3.10
N GLY A 318 -1.93 -46.88 3.56
CA GLY A 318 -2.38 -47.18 4.92
C GLY A 318 -3.77 -46.71 5.37
N ALA A 319 -4.73 -47.64 5.37
CA ALA A 319 -5.93 -47.59 6.19
C ALA A 319 -5.59 -47.59 7.70
N PRO A 320 -6.49 -47.07 8.57
CA PRO A 320 -6.25 -47.01 10.01
C PRO A 320 -6.35 -48.37 10.69
N VAL A 321 -5.46 -48.59 11.66
CA VAL A 321 -5.42 -49.74 12.57
C VAL A 321 -6.61 -49.66 13.56
N ALA A 322 -7.43 -50.70 13.60
CA ALA A 322 -8.46 -50.88 14.63
C ALA A 322 -7.85 -51.32 15.97
N PRO A 323 -8.41 -50.91 17.13
CA PRO A 323 -7.89 -51.31 18.43
C PRO A 323 -8.31 -52.76 18.79
N ARG A 324 -7.36 -53.50 19.36
CA ARG A 324 -7.56 -54.79 20.02
C ARG A 324 -8.60 -54.68 21.14
N LYS A 325 -9.65 -55.50 21.09
CA LYS A 325 -10.46 -55.84 22.28
C LYS A 325 -9.80 -57.00 23.02
N GLY A 326 -9.57 -56.78 24.31
CA GLY A 326 -9.09 -57.78 25.26
C GLY A 326 -10.16 -58.80 25.64
N HIS A 327 -9.66 -59.85 26.28
CA HIS A 327 -10.36 -61.01 26.82
C HIS A 327 -11.58 -60.70 27.69
N THR A 328 -12.66 -61.44 27.47
CA THR A 328 -13.15 -62.55 28.33
C THR A 328 -14.00 -63.47 27.48
#